data_AF-A0A3G6PE67-F1
#
_entry.id   AF-A0A3G6PE67-F1
#
_cell.length_a   1.000
_cell.length_b   1.000
_cell.length_c   1.000
_cell.angle_alpha   90.00
_cell.angle_beta   90.00
_cell.angle_gamma   90.00
#
_symmetry.space_group_name_H-M   'P 1'
#
loop_
_entity.id
_entity.type
_entity.pdbx_description
1 polymer ?
#
loop_
_entity_poly.entity_id
_entity_poly.type
_entity_poly.pdbx_seq_one_letter_code
_entity_poly.pdbx_strand_id
1 'polypeptide(L)'
;MKTFSEMTSIFGKTQYTEYYFFGENENITDFYYHFKNLEERQILELITKNQYNNRIGYYQFTKDDDSFIKIFIIPKTENIYNDATKEELIGIFTRYFQEFLRLRKDFGKEVGYKLVSDNILDIGYETPNTIEDFLLYKYRRSILELISFFKKYGHLVSIRKDFVSQSVIGNIDVSRNVREINNSSIHQYEEIQINQSDLANVTTSILKYFSNRKSSFITRDQDLHKQIMMLKNRLKTILHGNFFEAKKNISTSKIIKFLEQNKIFQKNQHYRKLKENLQVLLGWETDSGHIKISEYDSIWFSTDYMFELKVYEWLKKNKDNGNILSIHIKQSKPFILKSADNILAHKKSAPDFVIETKNRKIVIDAKWKIIHSFDSINDSDVLKVSRDAKIQSHNGEVYSAALFYPKIYIPHSSYLKKQLVYDYPDGPTFEILEINFLGDNTCPDHHYF
;
A
#
# COMPACT_ATOMS: atom_id res chain seq x y z
N MET A 1 -20.38 -2.61 -14.49
CA MET A 1 -19.47 -3.66 -15.00
C MET A 1 -19.44 -3.70 -16.53
N LYS A 2 -18.24 -3.70 -17.11
CA LYS A 2 -17.98 -4.10 -18.51
C LYS A 2 -17.14 -5.37 -18.54
N THR A 3 -17.40 -6.23 -19.52
CA THR A 3 -16.74 -7.53 -19.66
C THR A 3 -16.18 -7.70 -21.08
N PHE A 4 -14.96 -8.19 -21.17
CA PHE A 4 -14.29 -8.51 -22.43
C PHE A 4 -13.59 -9.86 -22.34
N SER A 5 -13.42 -10.54 -23.46
CA SER A 5 -12.70 -11.81 -23.50
C SER A 5 -11.80 -11.92 -24.71
N GLU A 6 -10.62 -12.49 -24.54
CA GLU A 6 -9.68 -12.73 -25.64
C GLU A 6 -8.89 -14.03 -25.47
N MET A 7 -8.36 -14.55 -26.57
CA MET A 7 -7.38 -15.63 -26.55
C MET A 7 -5.97 -15.07 -26.60
N THR A 8 -5.11 -15.53 -25.71
CA THR A 8 -3.70 -15.14 -25.64
C THR A 8 -2.83 -16.38 -25.81
N SER A 9 -1.80 -16.30 -26.65
CA SER A 9 -0.80 -17.36 -26.78
C SER A 9 0.36 -17.10 -25.83
N ILE A 10 0.66 -18.05 -24.96
CA ILE A 10 1.62 -17.91 -23.87
C ILE A 10 2.55 -19.13 -23.92
N PHE A 11 3.81 -18.91 -24.32
CA PHE A 11 4.81 -19.97 -24.48
C PHE A 11 4.32 -21.17 -25.32
N GLY A 12 3.52 -20.91 -26.36
CA GLY A 12 2.97 -21.95 -27.24
C GLY A 12 1.70 -22.64 -26.73
N LYS A 13 1.18 -22.26 -25.55
CA LYS A 13 -0.16 -22.65 -25.08
C LYS A 13 -1.15 -21.52 -25.31
N THR A 14 -2.30 -21.82 -25.90
CA THR A 14 -3.41 -20.88 -26.02
C THR A 14 -4.20 -20.86 -24.71
N GLN A 15 -4.38 -19.68 -24.12
CA GLN A 15 -5.18 -19.48 -22.90
C GLN A 15 -6.25 -18.42 -23.14
N TYR A 16 -7.39 -18.59 -22.49
CA TYR A 16 -8.49 -17.63 -22.53
C TYR A 16 -8.35 -16.65 -21.35
N THR A 17 -8.49 -15.35 -21.62
CA THR A 17 -8.44 -14.31 -20.59
C THR A 17 -9.72 -13.49 -20.62
N GLU A 18 -10.40 -13.43 -19.48
CA GLU A 18 -11.56 -12.59 -19.23
C GLU A 18 -11.15 -11.33 -18.45
N TYR A 19 -11.65 -10.19 -18.88
CA TYR A 19 -11.41 -8.89 -18.26
C TYR A 19 -12.72 -8.34 -17.73
N TYR A 20 -12.70 -7.92 -16.46
CA TYR A 20 -13.82 -7.26 -15.80
C TYR A 20 -13.38 -5.92 -15.26
N PHE A 21 -14.20 -4.91 -15.54
CA PHE A 21 -13.97 -3.53 -15.09
C PHE A 21 -15.13 -3.09 -14.21
N PHE A 22 -14.80 -2.63 -13.00
CA PHE A 22 -15.74 -2.11 -12.01
C PHE A 22 -15.33 -0.70 -11.62
N GLY A 23 -16.30 0.20 -11.47
CA GLY A 23 -16.06 1.49 -10.84
C GLY A 23 -15.83 1.31 -9.34
N GLU A 24 -15.02 2.18 -8.75
CA GLU A 24 -14.71 2.20 -7.30
C GLU A 24 -15.95 2.20 -6.39
N ASN A 25 -17.11 2.67 -6.85
CA ASN A 25 -18.33 2.69 -6.06
C ASN A 25 -19.32 1.55 -6.41
N GLU A 26 -18.97 0.65 -7.34
CA GLU A 26 -19.87 -0.43 -7.75
C GLU A 26 -19.95 -1.54 -6.72
N ASN A 27 -21.14 -2.06 -6.47
CA ASN A 27 -21.28 -3.24 -5.63
C ASN A 27 -20.85 -4.50 -6.41
N ILE A 28 -19.68 -5.03 -6.08
CA ILE A 28 -19.16 -6.27 -6.69
C ILE A 28 -19.87 -7.51 -6.12
N THR A 29 -20.66 -7.37 -5.06
CA THR A 29 -21.36 -8.51 -4.41
C THR A 29 -22.31 -9.24 -5.35
N ASP A 30 -22.95 -8.54 -6.29
CA ASP A 30 -23.86 -9.18 -7.25
C ASP A 30 -23.10 -10.06 -8.27
N PHE A 31 -21.80 -9.80 -8.46
CA PHE A 31 -20.91 -10.63 -9.26
C PHE A 31 -20.58 -11.97 -8.59
N TYR A 32 -20.79 -12.12 -7.27
CA TYR A 32 -20.55 -13.39 -6.56
C TYR A 32 -21.36 -14.56 -7.09
N TYR A 33 -22.58 -14.29 -7.52
CA TYR A 33 -23.48 -15.34 -8.00
C TYR A 33 -23.03 -15.90 -9.35
N HIS A 34 -22.12 -15.23 -10.06
CA HIS A 34 -21.51 -15.75 -11.28
C HIS A 34 -20.43 -16.80 -10.98
N PHE A 35 -19.83 -16.78 -9.78
CA PHE A 35 -18.82 -17.76 -9.38
C PHE A 35 -19.41 -18.95 -8.63
N LYS A 36 -19.07 -20.14 -9.11
CA LYS A 36 -19.55 -21.41 -8.53
C LYS A 36 -18.65 -21.89 -7.40
N ASN A 37 -17.36 -21.54 -7.42
CA ASN A 37 -16.39 -21.99 -6.43
C ASN A 37 -16.34 -21.06 -5.20
N LEU A 38 -16.17 -21.64 -4.01
CA LEU A 38 -15.99 -20.93 -2.74
C LEU A 38 -14.74 -20.04 -2.75
N GLU A 39 -13.65 -20.48 -3.40
CA GLU A 39 -12.40 -19.74 -3.44
C GLU A 39 -12.55 -18.42 -4.21
N GLU A 40 -13.18 -18.45 -5.39
CA GLU A 40 -13.49 -17.28 -6.20
C GLU A 40 -14.38 -16.27 -5.45
N ARG A 41 -15.29 -16.75 -4.60
CA ARG A 41 -16.13 -15.87 -3.76
C ARG A 41 -15.30 -15.16 -2.69
N GLN A 42 -14.34 -15.85 -2.07
CA GLN A 42 -13.43 -15.23 -1.11
C GLN A 42 -12.55 -14.15 -1.75
N ILE A 43 -12.19 -14.30 -3.03
CA ILE A 43 -11.51 -13.24 -3.81
C ILE A 43 -12.36 -11.99 -3.86
N LEU A 44 -13.62 -12.14 -4.24
CA LEU A 44 -14.52 -11.01 -4.33
C LEU A 44 -14.76 -10.36 -2.97
N GLU A 45 -14.74 -11.11 -1.86
CA GLU A 45 -14.80 -10.56 -0.50
C GLU A 45 -13.61 -9.66 -0.22
N LEU A 46 -12.41 -10.11 -0.61
CA LEU A 46 -11.20 -9.32 -0.45
C LEU A 46 -11.22 -8.06 -1.31
N ILE A 47 -11.63 -8.18 -2.59
CA ILE A 47 -11.74 -7.04 -3.51
C ILE A 47 -12.74 -6.03 -2.96
N THR A 48 -13.92 -6.49 -2.55
CA THR A 48 -15.00 -5.68 -1.99
C THR A 48 -14.56 -4.98 -0.70
N LYS A 49 -13.89 -5.70 0.22
CA LYS A 49 -13.31 -5.12 1.44
C LYS A 49 -12.30 -4.03 1.12
N ASN A 50 -11.44 -4.24 0.13
CA ASN A 50 -10.45 -3.23 -0.27
C ASN A 50 -11.11 -1.99 -0.89
N GLN A 51 -12.09 -2.19 -1.76
CA GLN A 51 -12.87 -1.14 -2.39
C GLN A 51 -13.59 -0.26 -1.36
N TYR A 52 -14.24 -0.84 -0.35
CA TYR A 52 -14.87 -0.10 0.75
C TYR A 52 -13.88 0.69 1.62
N ASN A 53 -12.58 0.41 1.51
CA ASN A 53 -11.52 1.16 2.19
C ASN A 53 -10.87 2.23 1.29
N ASN A 54 -11.59 2.75 0.29
CA ASN A 54 -11.12 3.74 -0.69
C ASN A 54 -9.80 3.30 -1.36
N ARG A 55 -9.81 2.09 -1.90
CA ARG A 55 -8.69 1.55 -2.67
C ARG A 55 -9.15 1.16 -4.06
N ILE A 56 -8.31 1.49 -5.03
CA ILE A 56 -8.40 0.99 -6.39
C ILE A 56 -7.28 -0.02 -6.60
N GLY A 57 -7.50 -0.94 -7.53
CA GLY A 57 -6.59 -2.05 -7.65
C GLY A 57 -6.82 -2.94 -8.86
N TYR A 58 -5.84 -3.80 -9.04
CA TYR A 58 -5.82 -4.86 -10.04
C TYR A 58 -5.85 -6.20 -9.32
N TYR A 59 -6.54 -7.15 -9.91
CA TYR A 59 -6.56 -8.52 -9.43
C TYR A 59 -6.52 -9.49 -10.61
N GLN A 60 -5.72 -10.53 -10.50
CA GLN A 60 -5.62 -11.60 -11.49
C GLN A 60 -5.64 -12.95 -10.80
N PHE A 61 -6.37 -13.92 -11.33
CA PHE A 61 -6.35 -15.31 -10.86
C PHE A 61 -6.68 -16.30 -11.99
N THR A 62 -6.33 -17.56 -11.78
CA THR A 62 -6.70 -18.69 -12.62
C THR A 62 -8.05 -19.28 -12.24
N LYS A 63 -8.80 -19.72 -13.24
CA LYS A 63 -9.90 -20.67 -13.06
C LYS A 63 -9.37 -22.12 -13.16
N ASP A 64 -10.23 -23.06 -12.79
CA ASP A 64 -9.96 -24.50 -12.85
C ASP A 64 -9.61 -25.02 -14.26
N ASP A 65 -9.97 -24.28 -15.32
CA ASP A 65 -9.75 -24.63 -16.73
C ASP A 65 -8.50 -23.98 -17.35
N ASP A 66 -7.54 -23.52 -16.53
CA ASP A 66 -6.34 -22.77 -16.95
C ASP A 66 -6.65 -21.45 -17.69
N SER A 67 -7.90 -20.97 -17.65
CA SER A 67 -8.25 -19.61 -18.08
C SER A 67 -7.96 -18.57 -16.99
N PHE A 68 -7.81 -17.31 -17.39
CA PHE A 68 -7.50 -16.22 -16.47
C PHE A 68 -8.65 -15.24 -16.34
N ILE A 69 -8.84 -14.76 -15.12
CA ILE A 69 -9.66 -13.59 -14.86
C ILE A 69 -8.75 -12.44 -14.44
N LYS A 70 -8.97 -11.28 -15.04
CA LYS A 70 -8.41 -10.01 -14.64
C LYS A 70 -9.52 -9.04 -14.25
N ILE A 71 -9.43 -8.48 -13.05
CA ILE A 71 -10.36 -7.52 -12.50
C ILE A 71 -9.63 -6.20 -12.28
N PHE A 72 -10.18 -5.12 -12.81
CA PHE A 72 -9.71 -3.75 -12.61
C PHE A 72 -10.77 -2.96 -11.86
N ILE A 73 -10.37 -2.33 -10.76
CA ILE A 73 -11.18 -1.36 -10.02
C ILE A 73 -10.74 0.03 -10.49
N ILE A 74 -11.58 0.67 -11.29
CA ILE A 74 -11.30 1.97 -11.90
C ILE A 74 -11.76 3.09 -10.95
N PRO A 75 -10.94 4.14 -10.72
CA PRO A 75 -11.31 5.25 -9.86
C PRO A 75 -12.62 5.91 -10.28
N LYS A 76 -13.46 6.28 -9.31
CA LYS A 76 -14.81 6.84 -9.54
C LYS A 76 -14.82 8.13 -10.37
N THR A 77 -13.70 8.84 -10.42
CA THR A 77 -13.52 10.07 -11.21
C THR A 77 -13.68 9.86 -12.71
N GLU A 78 -13.55 8.61 -13.15
CA GLU A 78 -13.66 8.17 -14.54
C GLU A 78 -15.02 7.48 -14.80
N ASN A 79 -15.53 7.64 -16.02
CA ASN A 79 -16.75 6.96 -16.44
C ASN A 79 -16.41 5.72 -17.27
N ILE A 80 -16.68 4.54 -16.72
CA ILE A 80 -16.39 3.26 -17.39
C ILE A 80 -17.46 2.85 -18.42
N TYR A 81 -18.64 3.48 -18.41
CA TYR A 81 -19.81 3.07 -19.20
C TYR A 81 -19.92 3.72 -20.58
N ASN A 82 -19.10 4.74 -20.88
CA ASN A 82 -19.15 5.49 -22.14
C ASN A 82 -18.50 4.74 -23.32
N ASP A 83 -18.97 3.54 -23.69
CA ASP A 83 -18.48 2.75 -24.85
C ASP A 83 -16.96 2.56 -24.97
N ALA A 84 -16.20 2.91 -23.94
CA ALA A 84 -14.76 2.71 -23.83
C ALA A 84 -14.38 1.25 -24.09
N THR A 85 -13.36 1.09 -24.91
CA THR A 85 -12.69 -0.17 -25.24
C THR A 85 -11.91 -0.71 -24.03
N LYS A 86 -11.57 -2.00 -24.07
CA LYS A 86 -10.74 -2.66 -23.05
C LYS A 86 -9.39 -1.96 -22.90
N GLU A 87 -8.75 -1.61 -24.03
CA GLU A 87 -7.44 -0.93 -24.07
C GLU A 87 -7.49 0.45 -23.42
N GLU A 88 -8.56 1.22 -23.65
CA GLU A 88 -8.75 2.53 -23.02
C GLU A 88 -8.91 2.41 -21.49
N LEU A 89 -9.69 1.45 -21.01
CA LEU A 89 -9.90 1.23 -19.57
C LEU A 89 -8.61 0.78 -18.87
N ILE A 90 -7.84 -0.12 -19.49
CA ILE A 90 -6.51 -0.53 -19.00
C ILE A 90 -5.56 0.67 -19.00
N GLY A 91 -5.58 1.49 -20.05
CA GLY A 91 -4.77 2.71 -20.16
C GLY A 91 -5.10 3.72 -19.05
N ILE A 92 -6.39 3.92 -18.75
CA ILE A 92 -6.84 4.76 -17.64
C ILE A 92 -6.24 4.26 -16.32
N PHE A 93 -6.46 2.99 -15.97
CA PHE A 93 -5.93 2.42 -14.72
C PHE A 93 -4.41 2.56 -14.62
N THR A 94 -3.71 2.25 -15.71
CA THR A 94 -2.24 2.32 -15.79
C THR A 94 -1.74 3.74 -15.56
N ARG A 95 -2.39 4.77 -16.14
CA ARG A 95 -2.04 6.18 -15.89
C ARG A 95 -2.21 6.58 -14.43
N TYR A 96 -3.33 6.22 -13.81
CA TYR A 96 -3.54 6.47 -12.37
C TYR A 96 -2.45 5.81 -11.52
N PHE A 97 -2.12 4.55 -11.86
CA PHE A 97 -1.09 3.81 -11.14
C PHE A 97 0.29 4.45 -11.31
N GLN A 98 0.71 4.79 -12.53
CA GLN A 98 1.97 5.47 -12.82
C GLN A 98 2.07 6.83 -12.12
N GLU A 99 1.01 7.63 -12.16
CA GLU A 99 0.96 8.93 -11.49
C GLU A 99 1.05 8.76 -9.96
N PHE A 100 0.38 7.76 -9.40
CA PHE A 100 0.56 7.40 -7.99
C PHE A 100 2.02 7.03 -7.67
N LEU A 101 2.69 6.24 -8.51
CA LEU A 101 4.09 5.88 -8.30
C LEU A 101 5.00 7.11 -8.33
N ARG A 102 4.77 8.01 -9.30
CA ARG A 102 5.51 9.27 -9.44
C ARG A 102 5.31 10.16 -8.21
N LEU A 103 4.07 10.45 -7.83
CA LEU A 103 3.74 11.26 -6.66
C LEU A 103 4.32 10.66 -5.37
N ARG A 104 4.27 9.34 -5.21
CA ARG A 104 4.86 8.64 -4.06
C ARG A 104 6.39 8.77 -4.05
N LYS A 105 7.05 8.70 -5.21
CA LYS A 105 8.49 8.91 -5.35
C LYS A 105 8.89 10.31 -4.94
N ASP A 106 8.17 11.29 -5.44
CA ASP A 106 8.51 12.70 -5.29
C ASP A 106 8.18 13.20 -3.87
N PHE A 107 7.02 12.81 -3.32
CA PHE A 107 6.45 13.43 -2.11
C PHE A 107 6.13 12.46 -0.96
N GLY A 108 6.25 11.15 -1.17
CA GLY A 108 5.76 10.15 -0.21
C GLY A 108 6.45 10.19 1.17
N LYS A 109 7.68 10.69 1.25
CA LYS A 109 8.39 10.86 2.53
C LYS A 109 7.87 12.05 3.34
N GLU A 110 7.35 13.07 2.68
CA GLU A 110 6.99 14.34 3.30
C GLU A 110 5.57 14.32 3.84
N VAL A 111 4.63 13.79 3.05
CA VAL A 111 3.21 13.67 3.44
C VAL A 111 2.99 12.60 4.52
N GLY A 112 4.00 11.78 4.78
CA GLY A 112 3.95 10.67 5.72
C GLY A 112 3.25 9.46 5.09
N TYR A 113 4.03 8.41 4.85
CA TYR A 113 3.51 7.18 4.26
C TYR A 113 2.65 6.41 5.26
N LYS A 114 1.38 6.15 4.92
CA LYS A 114 0.63 5.04 5.50
C LYS A 114 1.06 3.78 4.74
N LEU A 115 1.82 2.90 5.39
CA LEU A 115 2.00 1.53 4.90
C LEU A 115 0.61 0.95 4.66
N VAL A 116 0.26 0.73 3.38
CA VAL A 116 -0.90 -0.08 3.05
C VAL A 116 -0.53 -1.49 3.48
N SER A 117 -1.19 -2.00 4.51
CA SER A 117 -0.97 -3.34 5.09
C SER A 117 -1.12 -4.48 4.07
N ASP A 118 -1.61 -4.18 2.87
CA ASP A 118 -2.12 -5.12 1.89
C ASP A 118 -1.36 -5.07 0.55
N ASN A 119 -0.17 -4.44 0.54
CA ASN A 119 0.76 -4.48 -0.60
C ASN A 119 2.15 -4.81 -0.06
N ILE A 120 2.44 -6.10 0.07
CA ILE A 120 3.55 -6.66 0.86
C ILE A 120 4.96 -6.21 0.42
N LEU A 121 5.13 -5.49 -0.69
CA LEU A 121 6.36 -4.77 -0.94
C LEU A 121 6.10 -3.32 -1.32
N ASP A 122 6.81 -2.43 -0.62
CA ASP A 122 7.04 -1.06 -1.03
C ASP A 122 7.35 -1.03 -2.51
N ILE A 123 6.43 -0.44 -3.26
CA ILE A 123 6.52 -0.22 -4.70
C ILE A 123 7.91 0.33 -5.02
N GLY A 124 8.66 -0.37 -5.87
CA GLY A 124 9.88 0.20 -6.44
C GLY A 124 9.54 1.49 -7.20
N TYR A 125 10.50 2.40 -7.31
CA TYR A 125 10.31 3.64 -8.10
C TYR A 125 10.41 3.42 -9.61
N GLU A 126 10.46 2.16 -10.05
CA GLU A 126 10.44 1.78 -11.45
C GLU A 126 9.03 2.09 -11.98
N THR A 127 8.94 2.94 -13.00
CA THR A 127 7.68 3.29 -13.67
C THR A 127 7.38 2.24 -14.74
N PRO A 128 6.45 1.31 -14.50
CA PRO A 128 6.17 0.24 -15.42
C PRO A 128 5.30 0.74 -16.57
N ASN A 129 5.49 0.23 -17.78
CA ASN A 129 4.62 0.58 -18.91
C ASN A 129 3.26 -0.09 -18.80
N THR A 130 3.21 -1.28 -18.19
CA THR A 130 1.99 -2.05 -17.95
C THR A 130 1.93 -2.57 -16.52
N ILE A 131 0.74 -2.98 -16.07
CA ILE A 131 0.57 -3.60 -14.76
C ILE A 131 1.34 -4.92 -14.66
N GLU A 132 1.41 -5.68 -15.74
CA GLU A 132 2.17 -6.92 -15.80
C GLU A 132 3.67 -6.66 -15.60
N ASP A 133 4.24 -5.64 -16.26
CA ASP A 133 5.65 -5.28 -16.08
C ASP A 133 5.95 -4.95 -14.61
N PHE A 134 5.02 -4.29 -13.93
CA PHE A 134 5.14 -4.00 -12.51
C PHE A 134 5.26 -5.26 -11.65
N LEU A 135 4.42 -6.27 -11.90
CA LEU A 135 4.48 -7.55 -11.21
C LEU A 135 5.86 -8.22 -11.44
N LEU A 136 6.39 -8.14 -12.66
CA LEU A 136 7.73 -8.65 -12.98
C LEU A 136 8.83 -7.93 -12.21
N TYR A 137 8.77 -6.61 -12.12
CA TYR A 137 9.71 -5.83 -11.30
C TYR A 137 9.64 -6.23 -9.83
N LYS A 138 8.43 -6.45 -9.28
CA LYS A 138 8.25 -6.98 -7.91
C LYS A 138 8.94 -8.34 -7.73
N TYR A 139 8.74 -9.28 -8.65
CA TYR A 139 9.39 -10.59 -8.60
C TYR A 139 10.91 -10.50 -8.70
N ARG A 140 11.42 -9.73 -9.66
CA ARG A 140 12.86 -9.51 -9.85
C ARG A 140 13.50 -8.96 -8.58
N ARG A 141 12.92 -7.90 -8.02
CA ARG A 141 13.40 -7.29 -6.77
C ARG A 141 13.37 -8.28 -5.61
N SER A 142 12.28 -9.04 -5.47
CA SER A 142 12.15 -10.04 -4.41
C SER A 142 13.26 -11.07 -4.47
N ILE A 143 13.53 -11.64 -5.65
CA ILE A 143 14.60 -12.63 -5.82
C ILE A 143 15.99 -12.02 -5.53
N LEU A 144 16.24 -10.77 -5.94
CA LEU A 144 17.51 -10.08 -5.64
C LEU A 144 17.72 -9.88 -4.13
N GLU A 145 16.68 -9.48 -3.40
CA GLU A 145 16.72 -9.32 -1.95
C GLU A 145 16.96 -10.67 -1.25
N LEU A 146 16.32 -11.74 -1.71
CA LEU A 146 16.58 -13.10 -1.24
C LEU A 146 18.03 -13.54 -1.49
N ILE A 147 18.58 -13.27 -2.69
CA ILE A 147 19.99 -13.55 -3.00
C ILE A 147 20.91 -12.79 -2.04
N SER A 148 20.65 -11.50 -1.81
CA SER A 148 21.44 -10.67 -0.90
C SER A 148 21.39 -11.23 0.53
N PHE A 149 20.20 -11.60 1.00
CA PHE A 149 19.99 -12.21 2.31
C PHE A 149 20.80 -13.51 2.46
N PHE A 150 20.61 -14.49 1.57
CA PHE A 150 21.25 -15.81 1.70
C PHE A 150 22.77 -15.78 1.45
N LYS A 151 23.28 -14.77 0.72
CA LYS A 151 24.73 -14.52 0.66
C LYS A 151 25.29 -13.95 1.95
N LYS A 152 24.57 -13.03 2.58
CA LYS A 152 25.01 -12.35 3.81
C LYS A 152 24.93 -13.26 5.03
N TYR A 153 23.88 -14.06 5.14
CA TYR A 153 23.57 -14.88 6.32
C TYR A 153 23.84 -16.38 6.07
N GLY A 154 25.06 -16.72 5.66
CA GLY A 154 25.50 -18.09 5.38
C GLY A 154 25.31 -19.11 6.53
N HIS A 155 25.69 -20.36 6.28
CA HIS A 155 25.16 -21.58 6.92
C HIS A 155 25.07 -21.64 8.46
N LEU A 156 25.90 -20.88 9.18
CA LEU A 156 25.90 -20.80 10.64
C LEU A 156 25.98 -19.33 11.05
N VAL A 157 24.88 -18.80 11.59
CA VAL A 157 24.94 -17.55 12.33
C VAL A 157 25.09 -17.91 13.79
N SER A 158 26.25 -17.60 14.36
CA SER A 158 26.47 -17.68 15.80
C SER A 158 25.68 -16.54 16.47
N ILE A 159 24.70 -16.89 17.29
CA ILE A 159 23.97 -15.93 18.11
C ILE A 159 24.37 -16.14 19.56
N ARG A 160 24.82 -15.06 20.18
CA ARG A 160 25.07 -15.01 21.61
C ARG A 160 23.75 -15.15 22.37
N LYS A 161 23.62 -16.21 23.16
CA LYS A 161 22.52 -16.41 24.11
C LYS A 161 23.07 -16.24 25.52
N ASP A 162 22.60 -15.20 26.21
CA ASP A 162 22.96 -14.96 27.59
C ASP A 162 22.14 -15.86 28.53
N PHE A 163 22.76 -16.35 29.60
CA PHE A 163 22.15 -17.12 30.68
C PHE A 163 22.89 -16.90 32.01
N VAL A 164 22.38 -17.46 33.10
CA VAL A 164 23.01 -17.35 34.43
C VAL A 164 23.03 -18.72 35.09
N SER A 165 24.13 -19.11 35.74
CA SER A 165 24.23 -20.35 36.52
C SER A 165 25.22 -20.25 37.67
N GLN A 166 25.08 -21.12 38.68
CA GLN A 166 25.97 -21.14 39.86
C GLN A 166 27.39 -21.67 39.55
N SER A 167 27.56 -22.34 38.42
CA SER A 167 28.84 -22.88 37.93
C SER A 167 29.17 -22.31 36.54
N VAL A 168 30.45 -22.34 36.16
CA VAL A 168 30.90 -21.95 34.81
C VAL A 168 30.66 -23.11 33.84
N ILE A 169 29.72 -22.92 32.91
CA ILE A 169 29.28 -23.89 31.90
C ILE A 169 29.44 -23.31 30.48
N GLY A 170 29.51 -21.99 30.34
CA GLY A 170 29.74 -21.27 29.07
C GLY A 170 30.76 -20.14 29.20
N ASN A 171 30.79 -19.24 28.22
CA ASN A 171 31.69 -18.09 28.24
C ASN A 171 31.19 -17.05 29.27
N ILE A 172 32.09 -16.47 30.05
CA ILE A 172 31.74 -15.53 31.13
C ILE A 172 31.53 -14.12 30.55
N ASP A 173 30.39 -13.49 30.85
CA ASP A 173 30.20 -12.06 30.57
C ASP A 173 30.83 -11.23 31.68
N VAL A 174 32.12 -10.91 31.54
CA VAL A 174 32.89 -10.16 32.54
C VAL A 174 32.23 -8.82 32.88
N SER A 175 31.71 -8.11 31.87
CA SER A 175 31.12 -6.78 32.06
C SER A 175 29.88 -6.82 32.95
N ARG A 176 29.00 -7.81 32.74
CA ARG A 176 27.80 -7.99 33.57
C ARG A 176 28.14 -8.51 34.96
N ASN A 177 29.03 -9.50 35.07
CA ASN A 177 29.40 -10.04 36.39
C ASN A 177 30.08 -9.00 37.30
N VAL A 178 30.92 -8.12 36.76
CA VAL A 178 31.58 -7.07 37.57
C VAL A 178 30.57 -6.03 38.10
N ARG A 179 29.45 -5.85 37.40
CA ARG A 179 28.38 -4.92 37.80
C ARG A 179 27.31 -5.56 38.67
N GLU A 180 27.28 -6.89 38.76
CA GLU A 180 26.26 -7.63 39.50
C GLU A 180 26.57 -7.55 41.00
N ILE A 181 25.58 -7.16 41.80
CA ILE A 181 25.73 -7.02 43.25
C ILE A 181 25.64 -8.39 43.94
N ASN A 182 24.88 -9.31 43.36
CA ASN A 182 24.65 -10.64 43.90
C ASN A 182 25.48 -11.70 43.17
N ASN A 183 26.56 -12.13 43.81
CA ASN A 183 27.50 -13.12 43.25
C ASN A 183 27.03 -14.58 43.37
N SER A 184 25.77 -14.83 43.74
CA SER A 184 25.22 -16.18 43.86
C SER A 184 25.13 -16.91 42.52
N SER A 185 25.24 -16.20 41.40
CA SER A 185 25.09 -16.75 40.06
C SER A 185 25.93 -15.99 39.04
N ILE A 186 26.54 -16.70 38.11
CA ILE A 186 27.51 -16.17 37.14
C ILE A 186 26.81 -15.91 35.81
N HIS A 187 26.83 -14.66 35.34
CA HIS A 187 26.31 -14.27 34.03
C HIS A 187 27.22 -14.82 32.93
N GLN A 188 26.64 -15.64 32.06
CA GLN A 188 27.35 -16.35 31.02
C GLN A 188 26.65 -16.18 29.69
N TYR A 189 27.35 -16.53 28.63
CA TYR A 189 26.78 -16.62 27.30
C TYR A 189 27.33 -17.84 26.56
N GLU A 190 26.50 -18.39 25.70
CA GLU A 190 26.89 -19.41 24.73
C GLU A 190 26.67 -18.88 23.32
N GLU A 191 27.54 -19.30 22.41
CA GLU A 191 27.41 -19.03 20.99
C GLU A 191 26.59 -20.16 20.36
N ILE A 192 25.30 -19.92 20.13
CA ILE A 192 24.43 -20.89 19.48
C ILE A 192 24.51 -20.68 17.98
N GLN A 193 24.94 -21.73 17.27
CA GLN A 193 24.85 -21.76 15.83
C GLN A 193 23.41 -22.02 15.40
N ILE A 194 22.79 -21.05 14.74
CA ILE A 194 21.48 -21.24 14.12
C ILE A 194 21.69 -21.72 12.69
N ASN A 195 21.22 -22.94 12.42
CA ASN A 195 21.14 -23.47 11.07
C ASN A 195 19.96 -22.83 10.32
N GLN A 196 20.24 -22.08 9.25
CA GLN A 196 19.19 -21.48 8.41
C GLN A 196 18.65 -22.44 7.33
N SER A 197 19.00 -23.73 7.37
CA SER A 197 18.51 -24.75 6.43
C SER A 197 16.99 -24.81 6.34
N ASP A 198 16.25 -24.58 7.43
CA ASP A 198 14.79 -24.56 7.36
C ASP A 198 14.27 -23.39 6.51
N LEU A 199 14.88 -22.20 6.64
CA LEU A 199 14.58 -21.05 5.79
C LEU A 199 14.94 -21.34 4.33
N ALA A 200 16.10 -21.97 4.09
CA ALA A 200 16.53 -22.34 2.75
C ALA A 200 15.58 -23.36 2.10
N ASN A 201 15.17 -24.39 2.83
CA ASN A 201 14.25 -25.43 2.36
C ASN A 201 12.85 -24.87 2.04
N VAL A 202 12.34 -23.96 2.88
CA VAL A 202 11.08 -23.24 2.62
C VAL A 202 11.23 -22.36 1.38
N THR A 203 12.33 -21.62 1.26
CA THR A 203 12.60 -20.76 0.10
C THR A 203 12.68 -21.59 -1.18
N THR A 204 13.38 -22.72 -1.19
CA THR A 204 13.43 -23.63 -2.35
C THR A 204 12.05 -24.12 -2.75
N SER A 205 11.20 -24.47 -1.77
CA SER A 205 9.82 -24.89 -2.02
C SER A 205 8.98 -23.74 -2.63
N ILE A 206 9.17 -22.51 -2.16
CA ILE A 206 8.54 -21.30 -2.72
C ILE A 206 9.02 -21.05 -4.15
N LEU A 207 10.31 -21.19 -4.46
CA LEU A 207 10.83 -21.00 -5.83
C LEU A 207 10.28 -22.04 -6.82
N LYS A 208 10.07 -23.28 -6.34
CA LYS A 208 9.42 -24.33 -7.13
C LYS A 208 7.96 -23.97 -7.39
N TYR A 209 7.24 -23.52 -6.37
CA TYR A 209 5.87 -23.02 -6.50
C TYR A 209 5.79 -21.85 -7.49
N PHE A 210 6.65 -20.84 -7.33
CA PHE A 210 6.75 -19.69 -8.23
C PHE A 210 7.00 -20.11 -9.69
N SER A 211 7.88 -21.09 -9.93
CA SER A 211 8.15 -21.58 -11.30
C SER A 211 6.95 -22.30 -11.92
N ASN A 212 6.24 -23.10 -11.12
CA ASN A 212 5.16 -23.92 -11.64
C ASN A 212 3.87 -23.14 -11.82
N ARG A 213 3.65 -22.17 -10.93
CA ARG A 213 2.37 -21.48 -10.82
C ARG A 213 2.47 -20.04 -11.30
N LYS A 214 3.51 -19.30 -10.94
CA LYS A 214 3.57 -17.84 -11.18
C LYS A 214 4.26 -17.44 -12.48
N SER A 215 5.29 -18.16 -12.90
CA SER A 215 6.07 -17.71 -14.05
C SER A 215 5.41 -17.94 -15.40
N SER A 216 4.42 -18.82 -15.48
CA SER A 216 3.58 -19.02 -16.67
C SER A 216 2.75 -17.78 -17.01
N PHE A 217 2.47 -16.90 -16.04
CA PHE A 217 1.66 -15.68 -16.24
C PHE A 217 2.42 -14.54 -16.96
N ILE A 218 3.71 -14.70 -17.20
CA ILE A 218 4.60 -13.63 -17.64
C ILE A 218 4.61 -13.59 -19.18
N THR A 219 3.94 -12.60 -19.77
CA THR A 219 3.50 -12.71 -21.17
C THR A 219 4.04 -11.69 -22.15
N ARG A 220 4.58 -10.54 -21.72
CA ARG A 220 4.96 -9.47 -22.66
C ARG A 220 6.46 -9.17 -22.70
N ASP A 221 7.10 -8.96 -21.57
CA ASP A 221 8.55 -8.71 -21.53
C ASP A 221 9.35 -10.02 -21.43
N GLN A 222 9.71 -10.58 -22.59
CA GLN A 222 10.50 -11.81 -22.68
C GLN A 222 11.88 -11.67 -22.04
N ASP A 223 12.47 -10.48 -22.03
CA ASP A 223 13.82 -10.27 -21.52
C ASP A 223 13.82 -10.12 -20.00
N LEU A 224 12.87 -9.37 -19.44
CA LEU A 224 12.67 -9.31 -18.00
C LEU A 224 12.29 -10.68 -17.42
N HIS A 225 11.47 -11.46 -18.14
CA HIS A 225 11.18 -12.85 -17.78
C HIS A 225 12.44 -13.71 -17.72
N LYS A 226 13.28 -13.68 -18.78
CA LYS A 226 14.55 -14.42 -18.81
C LYS A 226 15.45 -14.01 -17.65
N GLN A 227 15.54 -12.71 -17.35
CA GLN A 227 16.32 -12.21 -16.21
C GLN A 227 15.81 -12.77 -14.88
N ILE A 228 14.49 -12.78 -14.65
CA ILE A 228 13.88 -13.37 -13.45
C ILE A 228 14.25 -14.86 -13.33
N MET A 229 14.18 -15.60 -14.44
CA MET A 229 14.56 -17.02 -14.45
C MET A 229 16.04 -17.26 -14.16
N MET A 230 16.93 -16.42 -14.71
CA MET A 230 18.36 -16.47 -14.40
C MET A 230 18.63 -16.18 -12.93
N LEU A 231 18.00 -15.14 -12.36
CA LEU A 231 18.13 -14.80 -10.94
C LEU A 231 17.60 -15.90 -10.03
N LYS A 232 16.45 -16.50 -10.38
CA LYS A 232 15.88 -17.64 -9.67
C LYS A 232 16.86 -18.81 -9.64
N ASN A 233 17.44 -19.16 -10.79
CA ASN A 233 18.41 -20.26 -10.88
C ASN A 233 19.68 -19.94 -10.07
N ARG A 234 20.14 -18.70 -10.08
CA ARG A 234 21.25 -18.24 -9.24
C ARG A 234 20.95 -18.40 -7.75
N LEU A 235 19.76 -17.99 -7.30
CA LEU A 235 19.31 -18.17 -5.93
C LEU A 235 19.26 -19.66 -5.57
N LYS A 236 18.69 -20.49 -6.45
CA LYS A 236 18.65 -21.94 -6.28
C LYS A 236 20.05 -22.52 -6.07
N THR A 237 21.04 -22.13 -6.88
CA THR A 237 22.44 -22.56 -6.70
C THR A 237 23.02 -22.15 -5.34
N ILE A 238 22.72 -20.93 -4.87
CA ILE A 238 23.16 -20.47 -3.54
C ILE A 238 22.53 -21.34 -2.44
N LEU A 239 21.24 -21.66 -2.57
CA LEU A 239 20.52 -22.45 -1.59
C LEU A 239 21.04 -23.90 -1.51
N HIS A 240 21.25 -24.57 -2.64
CA HIS A 240 21.78 -25.95 -2.66
C HIS A 240 23.28 -26.02 -2.32
N GLY A 241 24.06 -25.01 -2.66
CA GLY A 241 25.50 -24.99 -2.40
C GLY A 241 25.84 -24.75 -0.93
N ASN A 242 25.01 -24.00 -0.19
CA ASN A 242 25.35 -23.49 1.13
C ASN A 242 24.51 -24.06 2.29
N PHE A 243 23.43 -24.81 2.01
CA PHE A 243 22.49 -25.26 3.04
C PHE A 243 22.12 -26.75 2.88
N PHE A 244 21.84 -27.43 4.00
CA PHE A 244 21.36 -28.81 3.99
C PHE A 244 19.95 -28.91 3.40
N GLU A 245 19.81 -29.71 2.36
CA GLU A 245 18.55 -29.91 1.65
C GLU A 245 17.75 -31.07 2.25
N ALA A 246 16.55 -30.76 2.76
CA ALA A 246 15.61 -31.81 3.14
C ALA A 246 14.99 -32.41 1.87
N LYS A 247 15.16 -33.71 1.64
CA LYS A 247 14.62 -34.44 0.46
C LYS A 247 13.08 -34.43 0.33
N LYS A 248 12.34 -33.78 1.24
CA LYS A 248 10.87 -33.77 1.24
C LYS A 248 10.33 -32.45 0.69
N ASN A 249 9.45 -32.53 -0.30
CA ASN A 249 8.64 -31.39 -0.75
C ASN A 249 7.83 -30.86 0.44
N ILE A 250 7.97 -29.56 0.74
CA ILE A 250 7.15 -28.88 1.75
C ILE A 250 5.81 -28.53 1.09
N SER A 251 4.69 -28.94 1.68
CA SER A 251 3.35 -28.59 1.20
C SER A 251 3.09 -27.09 1.37
N THR A 252 2.24 -26.50 0.52
CA THR A 252 1.84 -25.08 0.63
C THR A 252 1.34 -24.74 2.02
N SER A 253 0.51 -25.61 2.63
CA SER A 253 0.03 -25.47 4.01
C SER A 253 1.14 -25.32 5.06
N LYS A 254 2.26 -26.05 4.88
CA LYS A 254 3.42 -25.96 5.78
C LYS A 254 4.22 -24.68 5.53
N ILE A 255 4.31 -24.23 4.27
CA ILE A 255 4.91 -22.93 3.92
C ILE A 255 4.12 -21.81 4.62
N ILE A 256 2.79 -21.82 4.55
CA ILE A 256 1.92 -20.83 5.21
C ILE A 256 2.19 -20.78 6.71
N LYS A 257 2.06 -21.95 7.35
CA LYS A 257 2.26 -22.08 8.79
C LYS A 257 3.64 -21.59 9.21
N PHE A 258 4.66 -21.85 8.40
CA PHE A 258 6.02 -21.39 8.65
C PHE A 258 6.13 -19.86 8.56
N LEU A 259 5.59 -19.23 7.51
CA LEU A 259 5.65 -17.77 7.34
C LEU A 259 4.87 -17.01 8.42
N GLU A 260 3.75 -17.55 8.90
CA GLU A 260 2.90 -16.91 9.90
C GLU A 260 3.39 -17.12 11.34
N GLN A 261 3.76 -18.35 11.68
CA GLN A 261 3.95 -18.76 13.08
C GLN A 261 5.41 -18.77 13.52
N ASN A 262 6.36 -18.68 12.58
CA ASN A 262 7.77 -18.72 12.94
C ASN A 262 8.24 -17.39 13.53
N LYS A 263 8.59 -17.44 14.82
CA LYS A 263 9.09 -16.29 15.60
C LYS A 263 10.36 -15.66 15.02
N ILE A 264 11.09 -16.33 14.13
CA ILE A 264 12.28 -15.77 13.48
C ILE A 264 11.98 -14.47 12.73
N PHE A 265 10.79 -14.38 12.11
CA PHE A 265 10.35 -13.20 11.38
C PHE A 265 10.03 -12.00 12.29
N GLN A 266 9.86 -12.22 13.59
CA GLN A 266 9.61 -11.15 14.56
C GLN A 266 10.91 -10.55 15.12
N LYS A 267 12.05 -11.26 14.99
CA LYS A 267 13.32 -10.93 15.67
C LYS A 267 13.94 -9.61 15.22
N ASN A 268 13.98 -9.33 13.92
CA ASN A 268 14.57 -8.09 13.39
C ASN A 268 13.99 -7.70 12.02
N GLN A 269 14.30 -6.49 11.57
CA GLN A 269 13.82 -5.94 10.29
C GLN A 269 14.28 -6.77 9.08
N HIS A 270 15.46 -7.40 9.12
CA HIS A 270 15.95 -8.21 8.00
C HIS A 270 15.11 -9.47 7.79
N TYR A 271 14.72 -10.16 8.87
CA TYR A 271 13.83 -11.32 8.75
C TYR A 271 12.41 -10.90 8.37
N ARG A 272 11.90 -9.75 8.84
CA ARG A 272 10.61 -9.21 8.35
C ARG A 272 10.64 -8.99 6.84
N LYS A 273 11.68 -8.32 6.36
CA LYS A 273 11.90 -8.11 4.93
C LYS A 273 12.06 -9.43 4.16
N LEU A 274 12.72 -10.44 4.73
CA LEU A 274 12.78 -11.78 4.14
C LEU A 274 11.38 -12.37 3.96
N LYS A 275 10.55 -12.34 5.01
CA LYS A 275 9.16 -12.83 4.98
C LYS A 275 8.35 -12.15 3.87
N GLU A 276 8.43 -10.83 3.78
CA GLU A 276 7.75 -10.02 2.76
C GLU A 276 8.14 -10.46 1.34
N ASN A 277 9.43 -10.59 1.05
CA ASN A 277 9.90 -11.03 -0.27
C ASN A 277 9.47 -12.47 -0.59
N LEU A 278 9.40 -13.36 0.40
CA LEU A 278 8.89 -14.72 0.22
C LEU A 278 7.37 -14.73 -0.07
N GLN A 279 6.61 -13.90 0.63
CA GLN A 279 5.16 -13.74 0.43
C GLN A 279 4.85 -13.20 -0.98
N VAL A 280 5.66 -12.27 -1.51
CA VAL A 280 5.48 -11.79 -2.89
C VAL A 280 5.65 -12.89 -3.93
N LEU A 281 6.63 -13.79 -3.77
CA LEU A 281 6.77 -14.92 -4.69
C LEU A 281 5.63 -15.94 -4.60
N LEU A 282 4.87 -15.92 -3.50
CA LEU A 282 3.65 -16.71 -3.34
C LEU A 282 2.40 -15.99 -3.88
N GLY A 283 2.46 -14.68 -4.13
CA GLY A 283 1.30 -13.85 -4.43
C GLY A 283 0.47 -13.49 -3.19
N TRP A 284 1.02 -13.66 -1.99
CA TRP A 284 0.33 -13.27 -0.76
C TRP A 284 0.61 -11.81 -0.50
N GLU A 285 -0.45 -11.01 -0.50
CA GLU A 285 -0.34 -9.56 -0.32
C GLU A 285 -0.92 -9.07 1.01
N THR A 286 -1.46 -9.96 1.86
CA THR A 286 -1.95 -9.58 3.19
C THR A 286 -1.41 -10.51 4.27
N ASP A 287 -1.16 -9.96 5.47
CA ASP A 287 -0.84 -10.71 6.68
C ASP A 287 -2.07 -11.41 7.30
N SER A 288 -3.29 -11.13 6.79
CA SER A 288 -4.52 -11.81 7.19
C SER A 288 -4.63 -13.16 6.47
N GLY A 289 -3.96 -14.17 7.05
CA GLY A 289 -3.82 -15.55 6.61
C GLY A 289 -5.10 -16.39 6.42
N HIS A 290 -6.12 -15.87 5.74
CA HIS A 290 -7.39 -16.58 5.56
C HIS A 290 -7.66 -17.02 4.13
N ILE A 291 -6.98 -16.47 3.13
CA ILE A 291 -7.30 -16.73 1.72
C ILE A 291 -6.20 -17.59 1.10
N LYS A 292 -6.47 -18.89 1.03
CA LYS A 292 -5.61 -19.93 0.43
C LYS A 292 -5.72 -19.91 -1.09
N ILE A 293 -5.41 -18.79 -1.73
CA ILE A 293 -5.52 -18.75 -3.17
C ILE A 293 -4.12 -18.90 -3.72
N SER A 294 -3.80 -20.15 -4.01
CA SER A 294 -2.67 -20.42 -4.87
C SER A 294 -3.03 -19.90 -6.26
N GLU A 295 -2.31 -18.89 -6.77
CA GLU A 295 -2.35 -18.38 -8.16
C GLU A 295 -3.03 -17.02 -8.40
N TYR A 296 -3.01 -16.11 -7.42
CA TYR A 296 -3.48 -14.74 -7.67
C TYR A 296 -2.42 -13.67 -7.49
N ASP A 297 -2.46 -12.64 -8.33
CA ASP A 297 -1.69 -11.40 -8.19
C ASP A 297 -2.64 -10.25 -7.93
N SER A 298 -2.28 -9.36 -7.01
CA SER A 298 -3.02 -8.13 -6.78
C SER A 298 -2.10 -6.92 -6.71
N ILE A 299 -2.71 -5.75 -6.85
CA ILE A 299 -2.07 -4.46 -6.60
C ILE A 299 -3.14 -3.54 -6.04
N TRP A 300 -2.89 -2.92 -4.90
CA TRP A 300 -3.81 -1.97 -4.28
C TRP A 300 -3.17 -0.64 -3.91
N PHE A 301 -3.84 0.46 -4.20
CA PHE A 301 -3.39 1.76 -3.75
C PHE A 301 -4.56 2.60 -3.25
N SER A 302 -4.30 3.34 -2.16
CA SER A 302 -5.29 4.18 -1.50
C SER A 302 -5.51 5.43 -2.32
N THR A 303 -6.75 5.67 -2.72
CA THR A 303 -7.14 6.85 -3.50
C THR A 303 -7.10 8.11 -2.63
N ASP A 304 -7.46 8.02 -1.35
CA ASP A 304 -7.33 9.13 -0.39
C ASP A 304 -5.87 9.58 -0.28
N TYR A 305 -4.94 8.66 -0.03
CA TYR A 305 -3.51 9.01 0.08
C TYR A 305 -2.93 9.49 -1.24
N MET A 306 -3.31 8.85 -2.34
CA MET A 306 -2.94 9.27 -3.69
C MET A 306 -3.38 10.73 -3.94
N PHE A 307 -4.59 11.09 -3.52
CA PHE A 307 -5.11 12.45 -3.68
C PHE A 307 -4.45 13.45 -2.71
N GLU A 308 -4.17 13.08 -1.45
CA GLU A 308 -3.35 13.90 -0.53
C GLU A 308 -2.02 14.28 -1.20
N LEU A 309 -1.32 13.33 -1.83
CA LEU A 309 -0.07 13.61 -2.54
C LEU A 309 -0.26 14.59 -3.71
N LYS A 310 -1.37 14.47 -4.45
CA LYS A 310 -1.69 15.37 -5.56
C LYS A 310 -1.98 16.79 -5.08
N VAL A 311 -2.74 16.95 -4.01
CA VAL A 311 -2.98 18.25 -3.37
C VAL A 311 -1.65 18.85 -2.93
N TYR A 312 -0.78 18.07 -2.31
CA TYR A 312 0.53 18.54 -1.89
C TYR A 312 1.43 19.00 -3.05
N GLU A 313 1.44 18.26 -4.17
CA GLU A 313 2.12 18.71 -5.41
C GLU A 313 1.62 20.10 -5.84
N TRP A 314 0.30 20.29 -5.86
CA TRP A 314 -0.31 21.56 -6.25
C TRP A 314 0.03 22.69 -5.27
N LEU A 315 0.03 22.41 -3.96
CA LEU A 315 0.44 23.37 -2.93
C LEU A 315 1.91 23.76 -3.08
N LYS A 316 2.79 22.80 -3.36
CA LYS A 316 4.22 23.05 -3.62
C LYS A 316 4.43 23.98 -4.81
N LYS A 317 3.76 23.72 -5.94
CA LYS A 317 3.83 24.63 -7.11
C LYS A 317 3.37 26.04 -6.76
N ASN A 318 2.31 26.19 -5.98
CA ASN A 318 1.83 27.50 -5.53
C ASN A 318 2.75 28.19 -4.52
N LYS A 319 3.49 27.40 -3.71
CA LYS A 319 4.54 27.93 -2.85
C LYS A 319 5.72 28.45 -3.68
N ASP A 320 6.15 27.71 -4.68
CA ASP A 320 7.26 28.11 -5.55
C ASP A 320 6.92 29.36 -6.38
N ASN A 321 5.64 29.55 -6.74
CA ASN A 321 5.13 30.76 -7.37
C ASN A 321 4.92 31.95 -6.41
N GLY A 322 5.17 31.78 -5.10
CA GLY A 322 5.06 32.84 -4.10
C GLY A 322 3.64 33.13 -3.59
N ASN A 323 2.63 32.36 -4.01
CA ASN A 323 1.25 32.49 -3.52
C ASN A 323 1.10 31.92 -2.09
N ILE A 324 1.89 30.90 -1.76
CA ILE A 324 1.93 30.26 -0.44
C ILE A 324 3.28 30.54 0.20
N LEU A 325 3.28 30.98 1.45
CA LEU A 325 4.48 31.27 2.24
C LEU A 325 5.00 29.99 2.92
N SER A 326 4.12 29.21 3.53
CA SER A 326 4.47 28.00 4.27
C SER A 326 3.42 26.89 4.10
N ILE A 327 3.87 25.63 4.20
CA ILE A 327 3.03 24.43 4.15
C ILE A 327 3.44 23.55 5.33
N HIS A 328 2.49 23.23 6.20
CA HIS A 328 2.64 22.30 7.31
C HIS A 328 1.76 21.08 7.06
N ILE A 329 2.38 19.90 7.01
CA ILE A 329 1.69 18.63 6.72
C ILE A 329 1.29 17.98 8.03
N LYS A 330 0.04 17.53 8.15
CA LYS A 330 -0.47 16.77 9.31
C LYS A 330 -0.17 17.43 10.67
N GLN A 331 -0.22 18.77 10.71
CA GLN A 331 0.09 19.55 11.91
C GLN A 331 -0.96 19.31 12.99
N SER A 332 -0.69 18.36 13.88
CA SER A 332 -1.66 17.99 14.91
C SER A 332 -1.67 18.97 16.08
N LYS A 333 -2.85 19.39 16.51
CA LYS A 333 -3.04 20.14 17.77
C LYS A 333 -3.92 19.33 18.75
N PRO A 334 -3.50 19.15 20.01
CA PRO A 334 -4.33 18.50 21.01
C PRO A 334 -5.50 19.38 21.40
N PHE A 335 -6.63 18.76 21.73
CA PHE A 335 -7.78 19.41 22.36
C PHE A 335 -8.43 18.43 23.33
N ILE A 336 -9.32 18.93 24.18
CA ILE A 336 -9.94 18.13 25.24
C ILE A 336 -11.45 18.14 25.09
N LEU A 337 -12.05 16.96 25.26
CA LEU A 337 -13.49 16.82 25.47
C LEU A 337 -13.74 16.95 26.97
N LYS A 338 -14.59 17.91 27.34
CA LYS A 338 -14.97 18.14 28.73
C LYS A 338 -16.49 18.02 28.92
N SER A 339 -16.90 17.68 30.12
CA SER A 339 -18.26 17.89 30.63
C SER A 339 -18.13 18.68 31.93
N ALA A 340 -18.65 19.91 31.94
CA ALA A 340 -18.31 20.91 32.95
C ALA A 340 -16.77 21.01 33.10
N ASP A 341 -16.25 20.87 34.33
CA ASP A 341 -14.82 20.94 34.63
C ASP A 341 -14.09 19.60 34.46
N ASN A 342 -14.81 18.50 34.21
CA ASN A 342 -14.22 17.17 34.09
C ASN A 342 -13.72 16.91 32.66
N ILE A 343 -12.45 16.52 32.54
CA ILE A 343 -11.87 16.06 31.27
C ILE A 343 -12.33 14.62 31.02
N LEU A 344 -13.10 14.42 29.95
CA LEU A 344 -13.60 13.11 29.55
C LEU A 344 -12.62 12.40 28.61
N ALA A 345 -11.96 13.15 27.72
CA ALA A 345 -11.00 12.59 26.78
C ALA A 345 -10.02 13.63 26.24
N HIS A 346 -8.81 13.20 25.94
CA HIS A 346 -7.86 13.94 25.11
C HIS A 346 -8.02 13.52 23.65
N LYS A 347 -8.20 14.50 22.77
CA LYS A 347 -8.33 14.31 21.32
C LYS A 347 -7.24 15.09 20.60
N LYS A 348 -7.09 14.82 19.29
CA LYS A 348 -6.16 15.55 18.42
C LYS A 348 -6.91 15.99 17.17
N SER A 349 -6.75 17.26 16.82
CA SER A 349 -7.05 17.78 15.49
C SER A 349 -5.86 17.48 14.62
N ALA A 350 -6.09 16.89 13.45
CA ALA A 350 -5.03 16.47 12.52
C ALA A 350 -5.53 16.67 11.08
N PRO A 351 -5.53 17.93 10.59
CA PRO A 351 -5.85 18.20 9.20
C PRO A 351 -4.75 17.67 8.26
N ASP A 352 -5.06 17.47 6.99
CA ASP A 352 -4.07 16.99 6.02
C ASP A 352 -2.98 18.04 5.79
N PHE A 353 -3.38 19.30 5.57
CA PHE A 353 -2.46 20.42 5.39
C PHE A 353 -2.92 21.67 6.14
N VAL A 354 -1.93 22.47 6.54
CA VAL A 354 -2.13 23.84 7.03
C VAL A 354 -1.19 24.74 6.22
N ILE A 355 -1.73 25.74 5.55
CA ILE A 355 -0.94 26.67 4.73
C ILE A 355 -1.05 28.10 5.23
N GLU A 356 -0.05 28.88 4.92
CA GLU A 356 0.00 30.31 5.17
C GLU A 356 0.16 31.05 3.85
N THR A 357 -0.70 32.02 3.61
CA THR A 357 -0.61 32.96 2.49
C THR A 357 -0.29 34.35 3.04
N LYS A 358 -0.11 35.35 2.17
CA LYS A 358 0.11 36.74 2.62
C LYS A 358 -1.04 37.29 3.47
N ASN A 359 -2.26 36.79 3.25
CA ASN A 359 -3.48 37.39 3.79
C ASN A 359 -4.14 36.54 4.88
N ARG A 360 -3.91 35.22 4.88
CA ARG A 360 -4.63 34.29 5.77
C ARG A 360 -3.90 32.97 5.94
N LYS A 361 -4.29 32.25 6.99
CA LYS A 361 -3.92 30.84 7.19
C LYS A 361 -5.12 29.95 6.87
N ILE A 362 -4.87 28.80 6.26
CA ILE A 362 -5.92 27.92 5.74
C ILE A 362 -5.65 26.49 6.19
N VAL A 363 -6.66 25.86 6.80
CA VAL A 363 -6.69 24.43 7.07
C VAL A 363 -7.35 23.72 5.92
N ILE A 364 -6.67 22.69 5.39
CA ILE A 364 -7.08 21.96 4.19
C ILE A 364 -7.29 20.48 4.55
N ASP A 365 -8.41 19.93 4.09
CA ASP A 365 -8.68 18.48 4.07
C ASP A 365 -8.91 18.04 2.62
N ALA A 366 -8.18 17.02 2.18
CA ALA A 366 -8.31 16.45 0.84
C ALA A 366 -9.31 15.30 0.85
N LYS A 367 -10.28 15.31 -0.08
CA LYS A 367 -11.36 14.32 -0.13
C LYS A 367 -11.44 13.67 -1.48
N TRP A 368 -11.21 12.36 -1.55
CA TRP A 368 -11.48 11.58 -2.75
C TRP A 368 -13.00 11.34 -2.91
N LYS A 369 -13.74 12.39 -3.27
CA LYS A 369 -15.20 12.39 -3.49
C LYS A 369 -15.55 13.21 -4.73
N ILE A 370 -16.64 12.85 -5.39
CA ILE A 370 -17.18 13.59 -6.54
C ILE A 370 -18.34 14.42 -6.04
N ILE A 371 -18.31 15.72 -6.31
CA ILE A 371 -19.38 16.64 -5.93
C ILE A 371 -20.28 16.85 -7.16
N HIS A 372 -21.52 16.36 -7.09
CA HIS A 372 -22.51 16.54 -8.16
C HIS A 372 -23.33 17.81 -7.97
N SER A 373 -23.64 18.17 -6.72
CA SER A 373 -24.40 19.35 -6.30
C SER A 373 -23.92 19.82 -4.92
N PHE A 374 -24.31 21.02 -4.47
CA PHE A 374 -23.96 21.48 -3.12
C PHE A 374 -24.50 20.56 -2.03
N ASP A 375 -25.68 19.96 -2.24
CA ASP A 375 -26.28 18.99 -1.31
C ASP A 375 -25.48 17.68 -1.18
N SER A 376 -24.57 17.39 -2.14
CA SER A 376 -23.69 16.22 -2.09
C SER A 376 -22.43 16.43 -1.24
N ILE A 377 -22.19 17.66 -0.76
CA ILE A 377 -21.10 17.95 0.16
C ILE A 377 -21.44 17.33 1.52
N ASN A 378 -20.54 16.50 2.03
CA ASN A 378 -20.79 15.78 3.26
C ASN A 378 -20.57 16.67 4.49
N ASP A 379 -21.63 16.90 5.26
CA ASP A 379 -21.60 17.70 6.50
C ASP A 379 -20.48 17.29 7.47
N SER A 380 -20.19 15.99 7.58
CA SER A 380 -19.14 15.52 8.49
C SER A 380 -17.73 15.96 8.06
N ASP A 381 -17.49 16.10 6.75
CA ASP A 381 -16.22 16.62 6.23
C ASP A 381 -16.09 18.12 6.54
N VAL A 382 -17.17 18.87 6.32
CA VAL A 382 -17.24 20.31 6.63
C VAL A 382 -17.02 20.54 8.12
N LEU A 383 -17.78 19.86 8.98
CA LEU A 383 -17.67 19.99 10.43
C LEU A 383 -16.27 19.60 10.92
N LYS A 384 -15.64 18.57 10.34
CA LYS A 384 -14.27 18.17 10.67
C LYS A 384 -13.28 19.30 10.34
N VAL A 385 -13.28 19.80 9.09
CA VAL A 385 -12.30 20.82 8.66
C VAL A 385 -12.52 22.15 9.37
N SER A 386 -13.76 22.56 9.62
CA SER A 386 -14.07 23.78 10.35
C SER A 386 -13.70 23.67 11.83
N ARG A 387 -13.90 22.50 12.46
CA ARG A 387 -13.40 22.24 13.81
C ARG A 387 -11.88 22.33 13.84
N ASP A 388 -11.20 21.73 12.87
CA ASP A 388 -9.73 21.76 12.80
C ASP A 388 -9.22 23.20 12.62
N ALA A 389 -9.85 24.02 11.76
CA ALA A 389 -9.56 25.45 11.65
C ALA A 389 -9.77 26.22 12.97
N LYS A 390 -10.88 25.97 13.68
CA LYS A 390 -11.15 26.58 14.99
C LYS A 390 -10.10 26.21 16.04
N ILE A 391 -9.69 24.95 16.11
CA ILE A 391 -8.65 24.49 17.04
C ILE A 391 -7.28 25.07 16.69
N GLN A 392 -7.00 25.27 15.40
CA GLN A 392 -5.76 25.90 14.96
C GLN A 392 -5.71 27.39 15.28
N SER A 393 -6.85 28.07 15.30
CA SER A 393 -6.98 29.48 15.65
C SER A 393 -6.63 29.72 17.13
N HIS A 394 -5.49 30.35 17.40
CA HIS A 394 -5.05 30.71 18.75
C HIS A 394 -4.36 32.09 18.72
N ASN A 395 -4.40 32.84 19.83
CA ASN A 395 -3.76 34.15 19.96
C ASN A 395 -4.10 35.19 18.87
N GLY A 396 -5.36 35.23 18.42
CA GLY A 396 -5.84 36.20 17.43
C GLY A 396 -5.60 35.81 15.97
N GLU A 397 -4.95 34.68 15.69
CA GLU A 397 -4.83 34.15 14.33
C GLU A 397 -6.13 33.47 13.90
N VAL A 398 -6.70 33.88 12.78
CA VAL A 398 -7.91 33.27 12.20
C VAL A 398 -7.52 32.35 11.06
N TYR A 399 -7.90 31.07 11.18
CA TYR A 399 -7.72 30.08 10.13
C TYR A 399 -9.04 29.90 9.36
N SER A 400 -8.99 29.95 8.03
CA SER A 400 -10.12 29.50 7.19
C SER A 400 -10.06 28.00 6.94
N ALA A 401 -11.19 27.41 6.56
CA ALA A 401 -11.29 25.99 6.23
C ALA A 401 -11.49 25.80 4.71
N ALA A 402 -10.84 24.79 4.13
CA ALA A 402 -11.00 24.45 2.72
C ALA A 402 -11.03 22.93 2.50
N LEU A 403 -11.92 22.48 1.61
CA LEU A 403 -12.03 21.10 1.15
C LEU A 403 -11.58 21.00 -0.30
N PHE A 404 -10.69 20.06 -0.56
CA PHE A 404 -10.21 19.79 -1.92
C PHE A 404 -10.87 18.52 -2.44
N TYR A 405 -11.35 18.55 -3.67
CA TYR A 405 -12.01 17.43 -4.34
C TYR A 405 -11.38 17.14 -5.70
N PRO A 406 -11.33 15.87 -6.15
CA PRO A 406 -10.79 15.53 -7.45
C PRO A 406 -11.69 15.93 -8.62
N LYS A 407 -13.00 16.11 -8.37
CA LYS A 407 -13.98 16.43 -9.41
C LYS A 407 -15.23 17.11 -8.85
N ILE A 408 -15.63 18.22 -9.47
CA ILE A 408 -16.84 18.98 -9.11
C ILE A 408 -17.65 19.25 -10.38
N TYR A 409 -18.90 18.81 -10.43
CA TYR A 409 -19.80 19.03 -11.58
C TYR A 409 -20.59 20.35 -11.50
N ILE A 410 -20.51 21.04 -10.36
CA ILE A 410 -21.09 22.38 -10.19
C ILE A 410 -20.28 23.38 -11.05
N PRO A 411 -20.91 24.36 -11.73
CA PRO A 411 -20.17 25.37 -12.48
C PRO A 411 -19.17 26.12 -11.59
N HIS A 412 -17.92 26.29 -12.06
CA HIS A 412 -16.83 26.95 -11.31
C HIS A 412 -17.23 28.32 -10.77
N SER A 413 -17.97 29.12 -11.54
CA SER A 413 -18.47 30.43 -11.13
C SER A 413 -19.34 30.42 -9.86
N SER A 414 -19.87 29.26 -9.48
CA SER A 414 -20.75 29.11 -8.32
C SER A 414 -19.99 28.93 -7.00
N TYR A 415 -18.75 28.44 -7.03
CA TYR A 415 -17.98 28.12 -5.81
C TYR A 415 -16.57 28.69 -5.78
N LEU A 416 -15.98 29.00 -6.94
CA LEU A 416 -14.61 29.49 -7.02
C LEU A 416 -14.47 30.82 -6.29
N LYS A 417 -13.51 30.90 -5.35
CA LYS A 417 -13.22 32.09 -4.51
C LYS A 417 -14.42 32.56 -3.68
N LYS A 418 -15.42 31.70 -3.46
CA LYS A 418 -16.59 31.98 -2.65
C LYS A 418 -16.52 31.17 -1.37
N GLN A 419 -16.82 31.84 -0.26
CA GLN A 419 -17.07 31.17 1.00
C GLN A 419 -18.49 30.61 1.00
N LEU A 420 -18.60 29.34 1.39
CA LEU A 420 -19.85 28.66 1.65
C LEU A 420 -20.12 28.70 3.16
N VAL A 421 -21.36 28.95 3.52
CA VAL A 421 -21.80 29.12 4.91
C VAL A 421 -23.12 28.38 5.09
N TYR A 422 -23.25 27.62 6.18
CA TYR A 422 -24.55 27.06 6.56
C TYR A 422 -25.40 28.15 7.21
N ASP A 423 -26.68 28.20 6.85
CA ASP A 423 -27.63 29.20 7.33
C ASP A 423 -28.17 28.87 8.74
N TYR A 424 -27.26 28.83 9.72
CA TYR A 424 -27.60 28.78 11.14
C TYR A 424 -26.53 29.51 11.96
N PRO A 425 -26.84 29.95 13.20
CA PRO A 425 -25.88 30.66 14.05
C PRO A 425 -24.58 29.88 14.25
N ASP A 426 -23.43 30.55 14.04
CA ASP A 426 -22.09 29.96 14.09
C ASP A 426 -21.86 28.80 13.10
N GLY A 427 -22.66 28.76 12.02
CA GLY A 427 -22.54 27.82 10.93
C GLY A 427 -21.12 27.77 10.37
N PRO A 428 -20.58 26.57 10.06
CA PRO A 428 -19.24 26.43 9.53
C PRO A 428 -19.11 27.20 8.22
N THR A 429 -18.06 28.01 8.14
CA THR A 429 -17.63 28.67 6.91
C THR A 429 -16.47 27.90 6.30
N PHE A 430 -16.54 27.65 4.99
CA PHE A 430 -15.52 26.88 4.29
C PHE A 430 -15.48 27.22 2.79
N GLU A 431 -14.40 26.82 2.14
CA GLU A 431 -14.22 26.92 0.68
C GLU A 431 -14.08 25.52 0.09
N ILE A 432 -14.43 25.38 -1.20
CA ILE A 432 -14.19 24.14 -1.94
C ILE A 432 -13.31 24.42 -3.16
N LEU A 433 -12.39 23.51 -3.44
CA LEU A 433 -11.48 23.58 -4.57
C LEU A 433 -11.48 22.24 -5.33
N GLU A 434 -11.36 22.32 -6.65
CA GLU A 434 -11.22 21.15 -7.52
C GLU A 434 -9.76 21.02 -7.96
N ILE A 435 -9.19 19.81 -7.85
CA ILE A 435 -7.89 19.46 -8.46
C ILE A 435 -8.09 18.21 -9.30
N ASN A 436 -8.03 18.35 -10.62
CA ASN A 436 -8.04 17.21 -11.52
C ASN A 436 -6.78 16.35 -11.29
N PHE A 437 -6.98 15.05 -11.07
CA PHE A 437 -5.89 14.13 -10.76
C PHE A 437 -4.99 13.82 -11.97
N LEU A 438 -5.58 13.46 -13.12
CA LEU A 438 -4.86 13.11 -14.35
C LEU A 438 -4.75 14.25 -15.37
N GLY A 439 -5.51 15.32 -15.21
CA GLY A 439 -5.41 16.49 -16.07
C GLY A 439 -4.09 17.23 -15.91
N ASP A 440 -3.68 17.96 -16.95
CA ASP A 440 -2.73 19.05 -16.77
C ASP A 440 -3.27 19.96 -15.67
N ASN A 441 -2.40 20.45 -14.79
CA ASN A 441 -2.77 21.31 -13.67
C ASN A 441 -3.26 22.72 -14.13
N THR A 442 -3.94 22.80 -15.27
CA THR A 442 -4.70 23.94 -15.75
C THR A 442 -6.02 24.02 -15.00
N CYS A 443 -5.94 24.10 -13.67
CA CYS A 443 -6.94 24.89 -12.97
C CYS A 443 -6.81 26.31 -13.58
N PRO A 444 -7.84 26.88 -14.23
CA PRO A 444 -7.66 27.99 -15.15
C PRO A 444 -7.05 29.28 -14.58
N ASP A 445 -6.88 29.39 -13.26
CA ASP A 445 -6.30 30.56 -12.62
C ASP A 445 -5.18 30.18 -11.65
N HIS A 446 -3.95 30.61 -11.91
CA HIS A 446 -2.84 30.56 -10.94
C HIS A 446 -3.02 31.49 -9.72
N HIS A 447 -4.26 31.88 -9.41
CA HIS A 447 -4.62 32.88 -8.41
C HIS A 447 -5.76 32.36 -7.53
N TYR A 448 -5.55 31.25 -6.83
CA TYR A 448 -6.53 30.74 -5.84
C TYR A 448 -6.37 31.39 -4.46
N PHE A 449 -5.23 32.03 -4.19
CA PHE A 449 -4.87 32.57 -2.87
C PHE A 449 -4.26 33.96 -2.93
#